data_AF-A0A2D5GR44-F1
#
_entry.id   AF-A0A2D5GR44-F1
#
_cell.length_a   1.000
_cell.length_b   1.000
_cell.length_c   1.000
_cell.angle_alpha   90.00
_cell.angle_beta   90.00
_cell.angle_gamma   90.00
#
_symmetry.space_group_name_H-M   'P 1'
#
loop_
_entity.id
_entity.type
_entity.pdbx_description
1 polymer ?
#
loop_
_entity_poly.entity_id
_entity_poly.type
_entity_poly.pdbx_seq_one_letter_code
_entity_poly.pdbx_strand_id
1 'polypeptide(L)'
;MRRTLFASPLILLVLILFASRTGAQTTLIPFGKHSTWRYQDDGQPLAPDWIEPKFDDSNWKSGTAPLGYGEADISTTLSFGSAPQQKTITARFRHSFQ
;
A
#
# COMPACT_ATOMS: atom_id res chain seq x y z
N MET A 1 -61.11 10.27 3.92
CA MET A 1 -60.65 9.20 4.83
C MET A 1 -59.12 9.12 4.76
N ARG A 2 -58.39 9.89 5.58
CA ARG A 2 -56.91 9.91 5.58
C ARG A 2 -56.42 8.77 6.49
N ARG A 3 -55.87 7.71 5.90
CA ARG A 3 -55.21 6.64 6.66
C ARG A 3 -53.79 7.10 6.94
N THR A 4 -53.55 7.69 8.10
CA THR A 4 -52.20 7.91 8.61
C THR A 4 -51.64 6.56 9.04
N LEU A 5 -50.76 5.99 8.22
CA LEU A 5 -49.99 4.80 8.59
C LEU A 5 -48.96 5.24 9.65
N PHE A 6 -49.23 4.95 10.92
CA PHE A 6 -48.21 5.06 11.98
C PHE A 6 -47.28 3.87 11.82
N ALA A 7 -46.07 4.10 11.31
CA ALA A 7 -45.02 3.10 11.38
C ALA A 7 -44.76 2.78 12.86
N SER A 8 -44.88 1.50 13.24
CA SER A 8 -44.71 1.06 14.63
C SER A 8 -43.29 1.40 15.10
N PRO A 9 -43.11 1.97 16.31
CA PRO A 9 -41.79 2.28 16.87
C PRO A 9 -40.92 1.02 17.04
N LEU A 10 -41.54 -0.17 17.13
CA LEU A 10 -40.85 -1.45 17.16
C LEU A 10 -40.19 -1.79 15.80
N ILE A 11 -40.80 -1.40 14.68
CA ILE A 11 -40.23 -1.60 13.33
C ILE A 11 -39.04 -0.65 13.12
N LEU A 12 -39.13 0.58 13.64
CA LEU A 12 -38.03 1.55 13.60
C LEU A 12 -36.84 1.09 14.48
N LEU A 13 -37.12 0.53 15.65
CA LEU A 13 -36.09 -0.01 16.57
C LEU A 13 -35.37 -1.22 15.98
N VAL A 14 -36.09 -2.12 15.30
CA VAL A 14 -35.52 -3.29 14.61
C VAL A 14 -34.63 -2.88 13.44
N LEU A 15 -35.02 -1.86 12.65
CA LEU A 15 -34.19 -1.33 11.55
C LEU A 15 -32.87 -0.69 12.04
N ILE A 16 -32.86 -0.10 13.23
CA ILE A 16 -31.66 0.48 13.86
C ILE A 16 -30.76 -0.62 14.45
N LEU A 17 -31.34 -1.72 14.95
CA LEU A 17 -30.60 -2.88 15.47
C LEU A 17 -29.93 -3.72 14.37
N PHE A 18 -30.39 -3.65 13.12
CA PHE A 18 -29.75 -4.28 11.96
C PHE A 18 -28.72 -3.39 11.24
N ALA A 19 -28.58 -2.12 11.64
CA ALA A 19 -27.58 -1.21 11.09
C ALA A 19 -26.21 -1.41 11.78
N SER A 20 -25.74 -2.66 11.86
CA SER A 20 -24.36 -2.93 12.22
C SER A 20 -23.47 -2.38 11.11
N ARG A 21 -22.76 -1.28 11.38
CA ARG A 21 -21.60 -0.94 10.56
C ARG A 21 -20.54 -1.98 10.87
N THR A 22 -20.51 -3.04 10.07
CA THR A 22 -19.34 -3.91 10.02
C THR A 22 -18.18 -3.02 9.60
N GLY A 23 -17.20 -2.82 10.50
CA GLY A 23 -15.94 -2.19 10.14
C GLY A 23 -15.26 -3.08 9.11
N ALA A 24 -15.38 -2.71 7.85
CA ALA A 24 -14.68 -3.37 6.76
C ALA A 24 -13.17 -3.08 6.90
N GLN A 25 -12.36 -4.07 6.54
CA GLN A 25 -10.89 -4.08 6.52
C GLN A 25 -10.22 -2.69 6.39
N THR A 26 -9.27 -2.39 7.27
CA THR A 26 -8.38 -1.22 7.12
C THR A 26 -7.25 -1.55 6.13
N THR A 27 -7.08 -0.72 5.11
CA THR A 27 -5.95 -0.80 4.18
C THR A 27 -4.74 -0.10 4.79
N LEU A 28 -3.74 -0.87 5.20
CA LEU A 28 -2.48 -0.32 5.74
C LEU A 28 -1.56 0.22 4.63
N ILE A 29 -1.53 -0.46 3.48
CA ILE A 29 -0.76 -0.05 2.30
C ILE A 29 -1.68 -0.18 1.08
N PRO A 30 -1.95 0.91 0.33
CA PRO A 30 -2.72 0.85 -0.91
C PRO A 30 -2.02 -0.03 -1.96
N PHE A 31 -2.78 -0.69 -2.82
CA PHE A 31 -2.19 -1.54 -3.86
C PHE A 31 -1.61 -0.73 -5.04
N GLY A 32 -0.51 -1.23 -5.61
CA GLY A 32 0.05 -0.75 -6.88
C GLY A 32 0.40 0.73 -6.87
N LYS A 33 -0.04 1.45 -7.90
CA LYS A 33 0.30 2.87 -8.16
C LYS A 33 -0.17 3.83 -7.06
N HIS A 34 -1.01 3.35 -6.15
CA HIS A 34 -1.46 4.10 -4.98
C HIS A 34 -0.50 3.98 -3.78
N SER A 35 0.56 3.18 -3.88
CA SER A 35 1.64 3.08 -2.87
C SER A 35 2.95 3.63 -3.41
N THR A 36 3.66 4.39 -2.58
CA THR A 36 4.99 4.93 -2.89
C THR A 36 6.01 4.29 -1.95
N TRP A 37 7.05 3.69 -2.52
CA TRP A 37 8.08 2.96 -1.78
C TRP A 37 9.38 3.74 -1.78
N ARG A 38 10.16 3.61 -0.71
CA ARG A 38 11.58 3.93 -0.70
C ARG A 38 12.34 2.72 -1.24
N TYR A 39 13.35 2.93 -2.07
CA TYR A 39 14.10 1.83 -2.65
C TYR A 39 15.58 2.15 -2.89
N GLN A 40 16.40 1.10 -2.80
CA GLN A 40 17.81 1.09 -3.17
C GLN A 40 18.03 -0.08 -4.15
N ASP A 41 18.61 0.21 -5.30
CA ASP A 41 18.78 -0.70 -6.44
C ASP A 41 20.20 -0.61 -7.05
N ASP A 42 21.13 0.04 -6.36
CA ASP A 42 22.51 0.27 -6.82
C ASP A 42 23.44 -0.93 -6.58
N GLY A 43 22.93 -1.98 -5.92
CA GLY A 43 23.68 -3.19 -5.60
C GLY A 43 24.67 -3.04 -4.45
N GLN A 44 24.70 -1.88 -3.78
CA GLN A 44 25.63 -1.68 -2.67
C GLN A 44 25.25 -2.54 -1.47
N PRO A 45 26.22 -3.05 -0.69
CA PRO A 45 25.94 -3.67 0.59
C PRO A 45 25.19 -2.69 1.50
N LEU A 46 24.23 -3.20 2.28
CA LEU A 46 23.54 -2.41 3.30
C LEU A 46 23.95 -2.87 4.68
N ALA A 47 23.86 -1.94 5.63
CA ALA A 47 23.97 -2.26 7.03
C ALA A 47 22.83 -3.23 7.44
N PRO A 48 23.07 -4.19 8.34
CA PRO A 48 22.07 -5.20 8.71
C PRO A 48 20.78 -4.65 9.32
N ASP A 49 20.85 -3.45 9.89
CA ASP A 49 19.76 -2.73 10.53
C ASP A 49 18.78 -2.09 9.54
N TRP A 50 19.01 -2.20 8.22
CA TRP A 50 18.12 -1.67 7.19
C TRP A 50 16.69 -2.22 7.24
N ILE A 51 16.41 -3.28 8.01
CA ILE A 51 15.05 -3.83 8.21
C ILE A 51 14.35 -3.23 9.43
N GLU A 52 15.09 -2.52 10.28
CA GLU A 52 14.56 -2.00 11.53
C GLU A 52 13.57 -0.85 11.27
N PRO A 53 12.48 -0.73 12.05
CA PRO A 53 11.50 0.33 11.87
C PRO A 53 12.09 1.75 11.96
N LYS A 54 13.18 1.91 12.72
CA LYS A 54 13.83 3.22 12.96
C LYS A 54 14.99 3.54 12.02
N PHE A 55 15.30 2.66 11.07
CA PHE A 55 16.37 2.92 10.09
C PHE A 55 16.06 4.15 9.24
N ASP A 56 17.06 5.00 9.04
CA ASP A 56 16.97 6.21 8.22
C ASP A 56 17.14 5.86 6.73
N ASP A 57 16.03 5.82 6.00
CA ASP A 57 15.99 5.60 4.55
C ASP A 57 15.80 6.90 3.75
N SER A 58 16.05 8.07 4.35
CA SER A 58 15.87 9.38 3.70
C SER A 58 16.69 9.54 2.42
N ASN A 59 17.86 8.88 2.35
CA ASN A 59 18.75 8.88 1.18
C ASN A 59 18.32 7.90 0.08
N TRP A 60 17.32 7.05 0.31
CA TRP A 60 16.84 6.10 -0.68
C TRP A 60 15.97 6.80 -1.73
N LYS A 61 16.02 6.28 -2.96
CA LYS A 61 15.13 6.72 -4.05
C LYS A 61 13.67 6.45 -3.69
N SER A 62 12.74 7.14 -4.32
CA SER A 62 11.31 6.97 -4.07
C SER A 62 10.51 6.87 -5.36
N GLY A 63 9.53 5.97 -5.39
CA GLY A 63 8.73 5.71 -6.59
C GLY A 63 7.49 4.88 -6.31
N THR A 64 6.48 5.01 -7.15
CA THR A 64 5.22 4.27 -7.04
C THR A 64 5.37 2.84 -7.55
N ALA A 65 4.70 1.88 -6.90
CA ALA A 65 4.63 0.50 -7.40
C ALA A 65 3.75 0.40 -8.66
N PRO A 66 3.92 -0.62 -9.53
CA PRO A 66 4.94 -1.66 -9.46
C PRO A 66 6.32 -1.12 -9.86
N LEU A 67 7.36 -1.64 -9.20
CA LEU A 67 8.76 -1.31 -9.44
C LEU A 67 9.45 -2.48 -10.13
N GLY A 68 10.17 -2.26 -11.23
CA GLY A 68 10.80 -3.37 -11.98
C GLY A 68 11.11 -3.06 -13.43
N TYR A 69 10.97 -4.08 -14.30
CA TYR A 69 11.24 -4.01 -15.73
C TYR A 69 10.36 -4.98 -16.51
N GLY A 70 10.30 -4.80 -17.83
CA GLY A 70 9.81 -5.82 -18.77
C GLY A 70 8.31 -5.77 -19.02
N GLU A 71 7.54 -5.16 -18.12
CA GLU A 71 6.09 -5.03 -18.25
C GLU A 71 5.67 -3.59 -18.52
N ALA A 72 4.57 -3.42 -19.25
CA ALA A 72 4.06 -2.10 -19.65
C ALA A 72 3.45 -1.30 -18.49
N ASP A 73 3.05 -1.95 -17.40
CA ASP A 73 2.38 -1.35 -16.26
C ASP A 73 3.35 -0.93 -15.13
N ILE A 74 4.65 -1.20 -15.28
CA ILE A 74 5.72 -0.74 -14.37
C ILE A 74 5.67 0.78 -14.26
N SER A 75 5.53 1.28 -13.02
CA SER A 75 5.54 2.71 -12.73
C SER A 75 6.91 3.24 -12.38
N THR A 76 7.74 2.43 -11.71
CA THR A 76 9.11 2.82 -11.39
C THR A 76 10.08 1.82 -11.98
N THR A 77 10.83 2.24 -12.99
CA THR A 77 11.93 1.44 -13.53
C THR A 77 13.11 1.46 -12.57
N LEU A 78 13.62 0.29 -12.21
CA LEU A 78 14.80 0.18 -11.34
C LEU A 78 16.10 0.44 -12.15
N SER A 79 17.23 0.56 -11.47
CA SER A 79 18.56 0.51 -12.09
C SER A 79 19.06 -0.93 -12.21
N PHE A 80 19.58 -1.30 -13.38
CA PHE A 80 20.18 -2.62 -13.62
C PHE A 80 21.72 -2.58 -13.54
N GLY A 81 22.28 -1.48 -13.03
CA GLY A 81 23.72 -1.22 -13.07
C GLY A 81 24.18 -0.76 -14.46
N SER A 82 25.50 -0.70 -14.67
CA SER A 82 26.10 -0.24 -15.94
C SER A 82 26.12 -1.31 -17.03
N ALA A 83 25.91 -2.58 -16.69
CA ALA A 83 25.98 -3.72 -17.60
C ALA A 83 24.59 -4.40 -17.71
N PRO A 84 23.78 -4.12 -18.75
CA PRO A 84 22.42 -4.65 -18.88
C PRO A 84 22.35 -6.19 -18.95
N GLN A 85 23.44 -6.83 -19.35
CA GLN A 85 23.60 -8.29 -19.43
C GLN A 85 24.06 -8.92 -18.10
N GLN A 86 24.47 -8.09 -17.13
CA GLN A 86 24.92 -8.47 -15.80
C GLN A 86 24.18 -7.61 -14.78
N LYS A 87 22.85 -7.77 -14.75
CA LYS A 87 21.99 -6.96 -13.91
C LYS A 87 22.32 -7.18 -12.45
N THR A 88 22.35 -6.09 -11.68
CA THR A 88 22.26 -6.17 -10.23
C THR A 88 21.02 -6.97 -9.84
N ILE A 89 21.21 -8.10 -9.15
CA ILE A 89 20.11 -8.99 -8.74
C ILE A 89 19.44 -8.55 -7.43
N THR A 90 19.95 -7.50 -6.79
CA THR A 90 19.47 -7.02 -5.50
C THR A 90 18.84 -5.64 -5.64
N ALA A 91 17.57 -5.55 -5.30
CA ALA A 91 16.88 -4.30 -5.00
C ALA A 91 16.16 -4.46 -3.67
N ARG A 92 16.11 -3.40 -2.89
CA ARG A 92 15.50 -3.39 -1.55
C ARG A 92 14.46 -2.30 -1.50
N PHE A 93 13.39 -2.57 -0.79
CA PHE A 93 12.19 -1.73 -0.74
C PHE A 93 11.77 -1.54 0.71
N ARG A 94 11.42 -0.31 1.07
CA ARG A 94 10.92 0.06 2.40
C ARG A 94 9.63 0.88 2.27
N HIS A 95 8.70 0.59 3.15
CA HIS A 95 7.46 1.34 3.34
C HIS A 95 7.04 1.21 4.81
N SER A 96 6.70 2.35 5.42
CA SER A 96 6.19 2.38 6.80
C SER A 96 4.66 2.48 6.77
N PHE A 97 3.99 1.93 7.77
CA PHE A 97 2.53 1.98 7.95
C PHE A 97 2.20 1.99 9.45
N GLN A 98 0.99 2.44 9.80
CA GLN A 98 0.48 2.51 11.18
C GLN A 98 -0.92 1.90 11.26
#